data_AF-A0A2S3QCE7-F1
#
_entry.id   AF-A0A2S3QCE7-F1
#
_cell.length_a   1.000
_cell.length_b   1.000
_cell.length_c   1.000
_cell.angle_alpha   90.00
_cell.angle_beta   90.00
_cell.angle_gamma   90.00
#
_symmetry.space_group_name_H-M   'P 1'
#
loop_
_entity.id
_entity.type
_entity.pdbx_description
1 polymer ?
#
loop_
_entity_poly.entity_id
_entity_poly.type
_entity_poly.pdbx_seq_one_letter_code
_entity_poly.pdbx_strand_id
1 'polypeptide(L)'
;MDHIPNYALRRTRSKRGFTMGPVAELWGYVIALGLAEIVSDIIAPLVGIWLHAILAAIIVYRATTEQNALKRQFFWVLAILPLVRIVSFAISSKTLPGVWYYVLAETPLLGAALTAKRVFQLSWQDVGMVWPKHWSLVIITVVTSPFLGLLESRLIHPAALITHLTWGQALLPSILLIVFTGLSEELLFRGLLQHYSLPLLHYWQGIIYVALAWGLLHIGWHSGPDVLFVFIVGLAWGWMREKTGSIYPTILGHGLANIVLFLIVPFMMK
;
A
#
# COMPACT_ATOMS: atom_id res chain seq x y z
N MET A 1 16.05 -66.37 -14.88
CA MET A 1 16.04 -65.64 -16.16
C MET A 1 14.71 -64.91 -16.27
N ASP A 2 14.70 -63.75 -15.63
CA ASP A 2 14.05 -62.47 -15.94
C ASP A 2 12.93 -62.40 -16.98
N HIS A 3 11.75 -61.95 -16.53
CA HIS A 3 10.84 -61.15 -17.34
C HIS A 3 10.23 -60.03 -16.48
N ILE A 4 10.84 -58.84 -16.55
CA ILE A 4 10.27 -57.59 -16.03
C ILE A 4 9.53 -56.90 -17.18
N PRO A 5 8.24 -56.52 -17.03
CA PRO A 5 7.53 -55.76 -18.06
C PRO A 5 8.00 -54.30 -18.12
N ASN A 6 8.39 -53.86 -19.31
CA ASN A 6 8.72 -52.48 -19.63
C ASN A 6 7.49 -51.57 -19.54
N TYR A 7 7.34 -50.83 -18.42
CA TYR A 7 6.46 -49.67 -18.37
C TYR A 7 7.17 -48.49 -19.03
N ALA A 8 6.92 -48.31 -20.33
CA ALA A 8 7.31 -47.12 -21.07
C ALA A 8 6.62 -45.89 -20.46
N LEU A 9 7.40 -45.06 -19.74
CA LEU A 9 6.97 -43.77 -19.23
C LEU A 9 6.61 -42.85 -20.41
N ARG A 10 5.31 -42.72 -20.66
CA ARG A 10 4.74 -41.74 -21.58
C ARG A 10 5.02 -40.35 -20.99
N ARG A 11 6.12 -39.71 -21.41
CA ARG A 11 6.37 -38.29 -21.14
C ARG A 11 5.29 -37.47 -21.83
N THR A 12 4.24 -37.13 -21.09
CA THR A 12 3.30 -36.08 -21.48
C THR A 12 4.08 -34.79 -21.62
N ARG A 13 4.26 -34.33 -22.87
CA ARG A 13 4.72 -32.97 -23.16
C ARG A 13 3.72 -31.99 -22.53
N SER A 14 4.06 -31.47 -21.36
CA SER A 14 3.44 -30.28 -20.80
C SER A 14 3.53 -29.17 -21.86
N LYS A 15 2.38 -28.66 -22.29
CA LYS A 15 2.30 -27.44 -23.09
C LYS A 15 2.97 -26.36 -22.25
N ARG A 16 4.19 -25.95 -22.63
CA ARG A 16 4.83 -24.76 -22.08
C ARG A 16 4.03 -23.56 -22.57
N GLY A 17 2.96 -23.23 -21.85
CA GLY A 17 2.39 -21.90 -21.86
C GLY A 17 3.50 -20.90 -21.52
N PHE A 18 3.36 -19.67 -21.99
CA PHE A 18 4.30 -18.59 -21.71
C PHE A 18 4.30 -18.32 -20.19
N THR A 19 5.17 -19.00 -19.44
CA THR A 19 5.31 -18.78 -18.00
C THR A 19 6.35 -17.69 -17.80
N MET A 20 5.91 -16.50 -17.38
CA MET A 20 6.82 -15.48 -16.88
C MET A 20 7.64 -16.06 -15.72
N GLY A 21 8.89 -15.62 -15.59
CA GLY A 21 9.69 -15.95 -14.41
C GLY A 21 8.99 -15.46 -13.13
N PRO A 22 9.21 -16.12 -11.97
CA PRO A 22 8.47 -15.82 -10.74
C PRO A 22 8.60 -14.36 -10.28
N VAL A 23 9.71 -13.69 -10.59
CA VAL A 23 9.90 -12.25 -10.31
C VAL A 23 9.11 -11.37 -11.29
N ALA A 24 9.13 -11.69 -12.58
CA ALA A 24 8.41 -10.94 -13.60
C ALA A 24 6.89 -10.99 -13.39
N GLU A 25 6.37 -12.12 -12.88
CA GLU A 25 4.96 -12.24 -12.49
C GLU A 25 4.57 -11.19 -11.44
N LEU A 26 5.38 -11.01 -10.38
CA LEU A 26 5.06 -10.05 -9.30
C LEU A 26 4.99 -8.63 -9.84
N TRP A 27 6.01 -8.20 -10.61
CA TRP A 27 6.01 -6.88 -11.24
C TRP A 27 4.83 -6.69 -12.19
N GLY A 28 4.40 -7.75 -12.87
CA GLY A 28 3.20 -7.74 -13.72
C GLY A 28 1.95 -7.30 -12.95
N TYR A 29 1.76 -7.73 -11.71
CA TYR A 29 0.60 -7.31 -10.90
C TYR A 29 0.64 -5.83 -10.51
N VAL A 30 1.80 -5.29 -10.13
CA VAL A 30 1.92 -3.85 -9.80
C VAL A 30 1.78 -2.97 -11.03
N ILE A 31 2.29 -3.41 -12.19
CA ILE A 31 2.06 -2.71 -13.46
C ILE A 31 0.57 -2.74 -13.80
N ALA A 32 -0.09 -3.89 -13.66
CA ALA A 32 -1.53 -4.01 -13.88
C ALA A 32 -2.35 -3.13 -12.91
N LEU A 33 -1.92 -3.01 -11.65
CA LEU A 33 -2.50 -2.09 -10.67
C LEU A 33 -2.39 -0.64 -11.16
N GLY A 34 -1.20 -0.20 -11.58
CA GLY A 34 -1.00 1.14 -12.10
C GLY A 34 -1.80 1.42 -13.38
N LEU A 35 -1.94 0.44 -14.27
CA LEU A 35 -2.81 0.57 -15.45
C LEU A 35 -4.28 0.71 -15.04
N ALA A 36 -4.74 -0.05 -14.05
CA ALA A 36 -6.10 0.08 -13.52
C ALA A 36 -6.34 1.47 -12.92
N GLU A 37 -5.39 2.00 -12.14
CA GLU A 37 -5.42 3.35 -11.56
C GLU A 37 -5.48 4.44 -12.65
N ILE A 38 -4.62 4.36 -13.69
CA ILE A 38 -4.66 5.31 -14.81
C ILE A 38 -6.03 5.29 -15.49
N VAL A 39 -6.60 4.09 -15.72
CA VAL A 39 -7.90 3.99 -16.38
C VAL A 39 -9.02 4.48 -15.46
N SER A 40 -9.00 4.19 -14.16
CA SER A 40 -10.06 4.60 -13.23
C SER A 40 -10.06 6.10 -12.97
N ASP A 41 -8.89 6.70 -12.79
CA ASP A 41 -8.80 8.10 -12.38
C ASP A 41 -8.73 9.04 -13.58
N ILE A 42 -8.14 8.63 -14.72
CA ILE A 42 -7.88 9.57 -15.84
C ILE A 42 -8.78 9.33 -17.05
N ILE A 43 -9.07 8.07 -17.41
CA ILE A 43 -9.66 7.75 -18.73
C ILE A 43 -11.15 7.44 -18.64
N ALA A 44 -11.53 6.41 -17.87
CA ALA A 44 -12.88 5.87 -17.83
C ALA A 44 -13.13 5.17 -16.46
N PRO A 45 -13.69 5.89 -15.47
CA PRO A 45 -13.81 5.39 -14.09
C PRO A 45 -14.46 4.01 -13.97
N LEU A 46 -15.58 3.78 -14.66
CA LEU A 46 -16.26 2.50 -14.62
C LEU A 46 -15.40 1.35 -15.18
N VAL A 47 -14.65 1.60 -16.27
CA VAL A 47 -13.76 0.60 -16.85
C VAL A 47 -12.60 0.30 -15.90
N GLY A 48 -12.02 1.32 -15.27
CA GLY A 48 -10.94 1.14 -14.29
C GLY A 48 -11.38 0.33 -13.08
N ILE A 49 -12.58 0.57 -12.55
CA ILE A 49 -13.17 -0.25 -11.47
C ILE A 49 -13.26 -1.72 -11.88
N TRP A 50 -13.72 -2.00 -13.12
CA TRP A 50 -13.73 -3.37 -13.64
C TRP A 50 -12.33 -3.97 -13.78
N LEU A 51 -11.32 -3.18 -14.18
CA LEU A 51 -9.93 -3.63 -14.21
C LEU A 51 -9.41 -3.99 -12.81
N HIS A 52 -9.72 -3.19 -11.78
CA HIS A 52 -9.41 -3.56 -10.39
C HIS A 52 -10.13 -4.85 -9.97
N ALA A 53 -11.40 -5.02 -10.32
CA ALA A 53 -12.16 -6.23 -10.00
C ALA A 53 -11.57 -7.48 -10.65
N ILE A 54 -11.19 -7.38 -11.93
CA ILE A 54 -10.53 -8.47 -12.67
C ILE A 54 -9.15 -8.77 -12.05
N LEU A 55 -8.36 -7.73 -11.77
CA LEU A 55 -7.05 -7.87 -11.14
C LEU A 55 -7.17 -8.55 -9.76
N ALA A 56 -8.12 -8.12 -8.94
CA ALA A 56 -8.41 -8.73 -7.64
C ALA A 56 -8.78 -10.21 -7.81
N ALA A 57 -9.68 -10.54 -8.75
CA ALA A 57 -10.07 -11.93 -9.00
C ALA A 57 -8.89 -12.80 -9.45
N ILE A 58 -8.01 -12.28 -10.32
CA ILE A 58 -6.79 -12.98 -10.75
C ILE A 58 -5.88 -13.22 -9.54
N ILE A 59 -5.58 -12.19 -8.75
CA ILE A 59 -4.67 -12.32 -7.59
C ILE A 59 -5.26 -13.29 -6.56
N VAL A 60 -6.57 -13.25 -6.29
CA VAL A 60 -7.25 -14.19 -5.38
C VAL A 60 -7.18 -15.62 -5.91
N TYR A 61 -7.40 -15.84 -7.21
CA TYR A 61 -7.23 -17.16 -7.82
C TYR A 61 -5.78 -17.67 -7.67
N ARG A 62 -4.79 -16.80 -7.84
CA ARG A 62 -3.38 -17.16 -7.61
C ARG A 62 -3.10 -17.47 -6.15
N ALA A 63 -3.66 -16.68 -5.22
CA ALA A 63 -3.55 -16.93 -3.79
C ALA A 63 -4.16 -18.29 -3.38
N THR A 64 -5.30 -18.68 -3.95
CA THR A 64 -5.98 -19.95 -3.62
C THR A 64 -5.31 -21.19 -4.21
N THR A 65 -4.63 -21.04 -5.36
CA THR A 65 -3.99 -22.17 -6.06
C THR A 65 -2.49 -22.31 -5.77
N GLU A 66 -1.86 -21.29 -5.18
CA GLU A 66 -0.44 -21.31 -4.85
C GLU A 66 -0.14 -22.23 -3.66
N GLN A 67 0.76 -23.18 -3.89
CA GLN A 67 1.15 -24.19 -2.91
C GLN A 67 2.18 -23.64 -1.92
N ASN A 68 3.07 -22.76 -2.39
CA ASN A 68 4.07 -22.12 -1.54
C ASN A 68 3.40 -21.13 -0.56
N ALA A 69 3.54 -21.37 0.75
CA ALA A 69 2.87 -20.58 1.77
C ALA A 69 3.23 -19.09 1.73
N LEU A 70 4.50 -18.75 1.53
CA LEU A 70 4.98 -17.37 1.47
C LEU A 70 4.34 -16.62 0.29
N LYS A 71 4.37 -17.21 -0.91
CA LYS A 71 3.75 -16.61 -2.10
C LYS A 71 2.24 -16.51 -1.98
N ARG A 72 1.58 -17.54 -1.43
CA ARG A 72 0.14 -17.53 -1.18
C ARG A 72 -0.27 -16.38 -0.28
N GLN A 73 0.42 -16.20 0.85
CA GLN A 73 0.15 -15.11 1.78
C GLN A 73 0.43 -13.74 1.14
N PHE A 74 1.54 -13.62 0.40
CA PHE A 74 1.84 -12.44 -0.40
C PHE A 74 0.69 -12.06 -1.35
N PHE A 75 0.16 -13.01 -2.12
CA PHE A 75 -0.94 -12.74 -3.04
C PHE A 75 -2.22 -12.32 -2.31
N TRP A 76 -2.53 -12.91 -1.16
CA TRP A 76 -3.65 -12.44 -0.34
C TRP A 76 -3.48 -11.00 0.15
N VAL A 77 -2.27 -10.62 0.59
CA VAL A 77 -1.98 -9.23 0.98
C VAL A 77 -2.04 -8.30 -0.24
N LEU A 78 -1.48 -8.71 -1.38
CA LEU A 78 -1.50 -7.93 -2.62
C LEU A 78 -2.92 -7.69 -3.12
N ALA A 79 -3.82 -8.67 -2.99
CA ALA A 79 -5.22 -8.55 -3.38
C ALA A 79 -5.96 -7.45 -2.62
N ILE A 80 -5.51 -7.06 -1.42
CA ILE A 80 -6.11 -5.97 -0.63
C ILE A 80 -6.07 -4.66 -1.42
N LEU A 81 -4.99 -4.39 -2.18
CA LEU A 81 -4.82 -3.14 -2.93
C LEU A 81 -5.97 -2.89 -3.92
N PRO A 82 -6.22 -3.74 -4.94
CA PRO A 82 -7.32 -3.52 -5.86
C PRO A 82 -8.70 -3.64 -5.18
N LEU A 83 -8.85 -4.46 -4.13
CA LEU A 83 -10.12 -4.58 -3.41
C LEU A 83 -10.51 -3.29 -2.68
N VAL A 84 -9.56 -2.68 -1.97
CA VAL A 84 -9.80 -1.41 -1.27
C VAL A 84 -10.11 -0.31 -2.27
N ARG A 85 -9.45 -0.28 -3.44
CA ARG A 85 -9.76 0.72 -4.48
C ARG A 85 -11.19 0.63 -4.99
N ILE A 86 -11.73 -0.58 -5.21
CA ILE A 86 -13.14 -0.76 -5.57
C ILE A 86 -14.06 -0.16 -4.49
N VAL A 87 -13.74 -0.36 -3.20
CA VAL A 87 -14.50 0.22 -2.09
C VAL A 87 -14.36 1.74 -2.06
N SER A 88 -13.15 2.29 -2.24
CA SER A 88 -12.91 3.73 -2.26
C SER A 88 -13.67 4.43 -3.38
N PHE A 89 -13.75 3.85 -4.59
CA PHE A 89 -14.57 4.40 -5.67
C PHE A 89 -16.08 4.39 -5.39
N ALA A 90 -16.55 3.52 -4.49
CA ALA A 90 -17.94 3.51 -4.05
C ALA A 90 -18.25 4.63 -3.04
N ILE A 91 -17.23 5.22 -2.41
CA ILE A 91 -17.37 6.29 -1.42
C ILE A 91 -17.30 7.64 -2.14
N SER A 92 -18.38 8.41 -2.08
CA SER A 92 -18.39 9.77 -2.64
C SER A 92 -17.95 10.79 -1.60
N SER A 93 -16.90 11.54 -1.91
CA SER A 93 -16.44 12.68 -1.09
C SER A 93 -17.50 13.80 -0.97
N LYS A 94 -18.49 13.84 -1.89
CA LYS A 94 -19.64 14.75 -1.81
C LYS A 94 -20.61 14.37 -0.70
N THR A 95 -20.73 13.08 -0.39
CA THR A 95 -21.67 12.57 0.63
C THR A 95 -21.05 12.51 2.02
N LEU A 96 -19.73 12.35 2.11
CA LEU A 96 -19.01 12.22 3.37
C LEU A 96 -17.85 13.24 3.42
N PRO A 97 -18.11 14.49 3.80
CA PRO A 97 -17.10 15.56 3.69
C PRO A 97 -16.03 15.49 4.78
N GLY A 98 -14.86 16.05 4.48
CA GLY A 98 -13.78 16.25 5.44
C GLY A 98 -13.08 14.95 5.84
N VAL A 99 -12.68 14.85 7.11
CA VAL A 99 -11.88 13.71 7.60
C VAL A 99 -12.64 12.38 7.58
N TRP A 100 -13.97 12.40 7.61
CA TRP A 100 -14.80 11.19 7.63
C TRP A 100 -14.67 10.37 6.35
N TYR A 101 -14.41 11.01 5.20
CA TYR A 101 -14.08 10.32 3.95
C TYR A 101 -12.94 9.32 4.15
N TYR A 102 -11.82 9.80 4.71
CA TYR A 102 -10.63 8.99 4.96
C TYR A 102 -10.92 7.89 5.98
N VAL A 103 -11.64 8.18 7.06
CA VAL A 103 -12.04 7.16 8.04
C VAL A 103 -12.79 6.01 7.37
N LEU A 104 -13.76 6.31 6.51
CA LEU A 104 -14.56 5.28 5.85
C LEU A 104 -13.77 4.52 4.79
N ALA A 105 -12.94 5.21 3.99
CA ALA A 105 -12.10 4.59 2.97
C ALA A 105 -11.05 3.65 3.56
N GLU A 106 -10.51 4.02 4.72
CA GLU A 106 -9.35 3.35 5.33
C GLU A 106 -9.72 2.31 6.39
N THR A 107 -10.94 2.35 6.92
CA THR A 107 -11.43 1.32 7.85
C THR A 107 -11.37 -0.09 7.25
N PRO A 108 -11.85 -0.33 6.00
CA PRO A 108 -11.71 -1.63 5.33
C PRO A 108 -10.25 -2.03 5.18
N LEU A 109 -9.36 -1.08 4.89
CA LEU A 109 -7.93 -1.34 4.75
C LEU A 109 -7.33 -1.82 6.07
N LEU A 110 -7.54 -1.07 7.16
CA LEU A 110 -7.05 -1.43 8.49
C LEU A 110 -7.61 -2.78 8.94
N GLY A 111 -8.90 -3.02 8.70
CA GLY A 111 -9.56 -4.29 8.99
C GLY A 111 -8.94 -5.45 8.21
N ALA A 112 -8.66 -5.27 6.92
CA ALA A 112 -8.01 -6.27 6.08
C ALA A 112 -6.57 -6.56 6.55
N ALA A 113 -5.79 -5.53 6.88
CA ALA A 113 -4.42 -5.67 7.37
C ALA A 113 -4.37 -6.42 8.72
N LEU A 114 -5.23 -6.05 9.68
CA LEU A 114 -5.32 -6.73 10.98
C LEU A 114 -5.82 -8.17 10.85
N THR A 115 -6.77 -8.42 9.93
CA THR A 115 -7.25 -9.76 9.61
C THR A 115 -6.14 -10.61 9.00
N ALA A 116 -5.42 -10.09 8.02
CA ALA A 116 -4.28 -10.76 7.39
C ALA A 116 -3.21 -11.13 8.43
N LYS A 117 -2.81 -10.19 9.28
CA LYS A 117 -1.89 -10.44 10.40
C LYS A 117 -2.38 -11.61 11.28
N ARG A 118 -3.66 -11.60 11.66
CA ARG A 118 -4.24 -12.64 12.53
C ARG A 118 -4.30 -14.00 11.84
N VAL A 119 -4.81 -14.06 10.61
CA VAL A 119 -4.99 -15.30 9.84
C VAL A 119 -3.65 -15.92 9.46
N PHE A 120 -2.66 -15.11 9.11
CA PHE A 120 -1.30 -15.57 8.79
C PHE A 120 -0.42 -15.75 10.03
N GLN A 121 -0.98 -15.55 11.22
CA GLN A 121 -0.32 -15.75 12.51
C GLN A 121 0.97 -14.93 12.67
N LEU A 122 1.02 -13.76 12.02
CA LEU A 122 2.14 -12.84 12.15
C LEU A 122 2.15 -12.21 13.54
N SER A 123 3.32 -12.15 14.15
CA SER A 123 3.54 -11.41 15.39
C SER A 123 3.54 -9.89 15.12
N TRP A 124 3.47 -9.08 16.18
CA TRP A 124 3.67 -7.63 16.04
C TRP A 124 5.10 -7.28 15.60
N GLN A 125 6.07 -8.15 15.89
CA GLN A 125 7.46 -7.99 15.44
C GLN A 125 7.59 -8.16 13.93
N ASP A 126 6.88 -9.14 13.35
CA ASP A 126 6.92 -9.41 11.90
C ASP A 126 6.46 -8.21 11.07
N VAL A 127 5.44 -7.49 11.57
CA VAL A 127 4.87 -6.30 10.93
C VAL A 127 5.52 -4.99 11.40
N GLY A 128 6.59 -5.06 12.21
CA GLY A 128 7.33 -3.87 12.66
C GLY A 128 6.61 -3.02 13.72
N MET A 129 5.58 -3.53 14.39
CA MET A 129 4.91 -2.84 15.51
C MET A 129 5.69 -3.10 16.81
N VAL A 130 6.92 -2.60 16.85
CA VAL A 130 7.88 -2.76 17.96
C VAL A 130 8.62 -1.47 18.22
N TRP A 131 9.25 -1.37 19.38
CA TRP A 131 10.12 -0.24 19.68
C TRP A 131 11.30 -0.17 18.70
N PRO A 132 11.60 1.04 18.16
CA PRO A 132 12.61 1.23 17.14
C PRO A 132 14.02 1.06 17.73
N LYS A 133 14.92 0.44 16.96
CA LYS A 133 16.33 0.26 17.36
C LYS A 133 17.15 1.54 17.28
N HIS A 134 16.80 2.46 16.37
CA HIS A 134 17.58 3.67 16.07
C HIS A 134 16.74 4.93 16.23
N TRP A 135 16.65 5.44 17.47
CA TRP A 135 15.86 6.62 17.82
C TRP A 135 16.25 7.91 17.09
N SER A 136 17.52 8.07 16.71
CA SER A 136 17.95 9.21 15.90
C SER A 136 17.22 9.26 14.56
N LEU A 137 17.04 8.11 13.90
CA LEU A 137 16.31 8.02 12.65
C LEU A 137 14.81 8.28 12.83
N VAL A 138 14.26 7.92 13.99
CA VAL A 138 12.87 8.23 14.36
C VAL A 138 12.67 9.73 14.48
N ILE A 139 13.55 10.40 15.21
CA ILE A 139 13.51 11.86 15.37
C ILE A 139 13.63 12.52 14.00
N ILE A 140 14.59 12.10 13.17
CA ILE A 140 14.75 12.63 11.81
C ILE A 140 13.45 12.48 11.01
N THR A 141 12.85 11.28 11.00
CA THR A 141 11.61 11.01 10.25
C THR A 141 10.48 11.92 10.73
N VAL A 142 10.24 11.97 12.04
CA VAL A 142 9.15 12.74 12.65
C VAL A 142 9.33 14.25 12.43
N VAL A 143 10.55 14.77 12.59
CA VAL A 143 10.84 16.21 12.44
C VAL A 143 10.78 16.65 10.97
N THR A 144 11.18 15.80 10.04
CA THR A 144 11.17 16.13 8.60
C THR A 144 9.80 15.94 7.95
N SER A 145 8.92 15.12 8.51
CA SER A 145 7.62 14.82 7.89
C SER A 145 6.66 16.01 7.74
N PRO A 146 6.59 16.99 8.66
CA PRO A 146 5.88 18.24 8.44
C PRO A 146 6.31 18.97 7.15
N PHE A 147 7.61 18.96 6.84
CA PHE A 147 8.13 19.54 5.61
C PHE A 147 7.71 18.73 4.38
N LEU A 148 7.64 17.40 4.48
CA LEU A 148 7.11 16.56 3.40
C LEU A 148 5.64 16.89 3.10
N GLY A 149 4.79 17.01 4.13
CA GLY A 149 3.39 17.43 3.94
C GLY A 149 3.25 18.82 3.34
N LEU A 150 4.16 19.75 3.68
CA LEU A 150 4.23 21.06 3.02
C LEU A 150 4.61 20.92 1.54
N LEU A 151 5.63 20.12 1.20
CA LEU A 151 6.03 19.92 -0.20
C LEU A 151 4.90 19.28 -1.01
N GLU A 152 4.28 18.23 -0.49
CA GLU A 152 3.16 17.53 -1.12
C GLU A 152 1.97 18.45 -1.39
N SER A 153 1.66 19.36 -0.45
CA SER A 153 0.59 20.35 -0.63
C SER A 153 0.79 21.26 -1.83
N ARG A 154 2.05 21.46 -2.27
CA ARG A 154 2.40 22.23 -3.47
C ARG A 154 2.23 21.41 -4.76
N LEU A 155 2.09 20.09 -4.64
CA LEU A 155 1.92 19.18 -5.77
C LEU A 155 0.45 18.83 -6.03
N ILE A 156 -0.38 18.79 -4.98
CA ILE A 156 -1.79 18.34 -5.08
C ILE A 156 -2.84 19.40 -4.68
N HIS A 157 -2.44 20.47 -3.98
CA HIS A 157 -3.32 21.58 -3.57
C HIS A 157 -4.65 21.15 -2.93
N PRO A 158 -4.62 20.43 -1.79
CA PRO A 158 -5.84 19.84 -1.24
C PRO A 158 -6.74 20.88 -0.58
N ALA A 159 -8.04 20.61 -0.57
CA ALA A 159 -8.99 21.38 0.23
C ALA A 159 -8.78 21.13 1.73
N ALA A 160 -9.02 22.16 2.55
CA ALA A 160 -8.97 22.02 4.00
C ALA A 160 -10.04 21.03 4.49
N LEU A 161 -9.67 20.10 5.38
CA LEU A 161 -10.64 19.18 6.00
C LEU A 161 -11.42 19.79 7.17
N ILE A 162 -11.06 21.02 7.56
CA ILE A 162 -11.70 21.78 8.63
C ILE A 162 -12.03 23.19 8.12
N THR A 163 -12.95 23.88 8.81
CA THR A 163 -13.40 25.23 8.40
C THR A 163 -12.52 26.34 8.96
N HIS A 164 -12.02 26.16 10.19
CA HIS A 164 -11.18 27.14 10.89
C HIS A 164 -10.01 26.43 11.57
N LEU A 165 -8.82 26.99 11.43
CA LEU A 165 -7.62 26.51 12.12
C LEU A 165 -7.68 26.88 13.61
N THR A 166 -8.34 26.03 14.39
CA THR A 166 -8.45 26.12 15.85
C THR A 166 -8.14 24.76 16.47
N TRP A 167 -7.64 24.74 17.69
CA TRP A 167 -7.35 23.49 18.40
C TRP A 167 -8.56 22.54 18.47
N GLY A 168 -9.75 23.10 18.73
CA GLY A 168 -10.99 22.32 18.82
C GLY A 168 -11.38 21.63 17.51
N GLN A 169 -11.18 22.29 16.37
CA GLN A 169 -11.49 21.67 15.07
C GLN A 169 -10.36 20.77 14.56
N ALA A 170 -9.10 21.03 14.93
CA ALA A 170 -7.95 20.28 14.42
C ALA A 170 -7.66 18.98 15.18
N LEU A 171 -7.98 18.90 16.48
CA LEU A 171 -7.56 17.78 17.34
C LEU A 171 -8.11 16.43 16.87
N LEU A 172 -9.43 16.31 16.70
CA LEU A 172 -10.05 15.04 16.29
C LEU A 172 -9.58 14.63 14.88
N PRO A 173 -9.62 15.48 13.84
CA PRO A 173 -9.07 15.14 12.54
C PRO A 173 -7.59 14.72 12.58
N SER A 174 -6.77 15.35 13.42
CA SER A 174 -5.35 14.97 13.56
C SER A 174 -5.19 13.54 14.07
N ILE A 175 -5.95 13.16 15.09
CA ILE A 175 -5.95 11.79 15.63
C ILE A 175 -6.45 10.81 14.56
N LEU A 176 -7.52 11.16 13.86
CA LEU A 176 -8.09 10.32 12.82
C LEU A 176 -7.12 10.13 11.64
N LEU A 177 -6.39 11.16 11.20
CA LEU A 177 -5.35 11.03 10.17
C LEU A 177 -4.21 10.11 10.65
N ILE A 178 -3.73 10.25 11.88
CA ILE A 178 -2.68 9.34 12.40
C ILE A 178 -3.15 7.88 12.40
N VAL A 179 -4.40 7.62 12.79
CA VAL A 179 -4.93 6.24 12.93
C VAL A 179 -5.36 5.66 11.59
N PHE A 180 -6.10 6.42 10.80
CA PHE A 180 -6.74 5.94 9.58
C PHE A 180 -5.94 6.20 8.32
N THR A 181 -4.92 7.06 8.29
CA THR A 181 -4.01 7.14 7.13
C THR A 181 -2.61 6.69 7.53
N GLY A 182 -2.09 7.23 8.64
CA GLY A 182 -0.77 6.90 9.14
C GLY A 182 -0.62 5.41 9.49
N LEU A 183 -1.48 4.88 10.36
CA LEU A 183 -1.38 3.49 10.82
C LEU A 183 -1.89 2.46 9.79
N SER A 184 -3.05 2.66 9.18
CA SER A 184 -3.64 1.69 8.24
C SER A 184 -2.70 1.40 7.07
N GLU A 185 -2.21 2.46 6.43
CA GLU A 185 -1.43 2.37 5.22
C GLU A 185 -0.01 1.88 5.54
N GLU A 186 0.63 2.39 6.60
CA GLU A 186 1.96 1.89 6.99
C GLU A 186 1.92 0.42 7.43
N LEU A 187 0.86 -0.02 8.10
CA LEU A 187 0.68 -1.43 8.46
C LEU A 187 0.50 -2.31 7.22
N LEU A 188 -0.29 -1.88 6.22
CA LEU A 188 -0.42 -2.63 4.97
C LEU A 188 0.91 -2.68 4.23
N PHE A 189 1.48 -1.52 3.92
CA PHE A 189 2.58 -1.42 2.96
C PHE A 189 3.91 -1.84 3.60
N ARG A 190 4.28 -1.25 4.74
CA ARG A 190 5.59 -1.49 5.38
C ARG A 190 5.53 -2.66 6.36
N GLY A 191 4.37 -2.89 6.97
CA GLY A 191 4.14 -4.02 7.86
C GLY A 191 3.96 -5.34 7.11
N LEU A 192 3.00 -5.42 6.18
CA LEU A 192 2.64 -6.69 5.52
C LEU A 192 3.30 -6.85 4.14
N LEU A 193 3.05 -5.92 3.22
CA LEU A 193 3.47 -6.08 1.83
C LEU A 193 5.00 -6.12 1.74
N GLN A 194 5.70 -5.26 2.48
CA GLN A 194 7.16 -5.27 2.55
C GLN A 194 7.70 -6.53 3.24
N HIS A 195 7.09 -6.99 4.34
CA HIS A 195 7.47 -8.25 5.00
C HIS A 195 7.52 -9.42 4.02
N TYR A 196 6.52 -9.53 3.14
CA TYR A 196 6.45 -10.60 2.14
C TYR A 196 7.26 -10.31 0.87
N SER A 197 7.39 -9.04 0.45
CA SER A 197 8.09 -8.67 -0.79
C SER A 197 9.60 -8.92 -0.69
N LEU A 198 10.22 -8.64 0.45
CA LEU A 198 11.68 -8.76 0.63
C LEU A 198 12.22 -10.18 0.38
N PRO A 199 11.67 -11.25 0.98
CA PRO A 199 12.14 -12.61 0.71
C PRO A 199 11.78 -13.12 -0.70
N LEU A 200 10.80 -12.51 -1.38
CA LEU A 200 10.37 -12.91 -2.73
C LEU A 200 11.14 -12.21 -3.85
N LEU A 201 11.54 -10.94 -3.66
CA LEU A 201 12.15 -10.09 -4.67
C LEU A 201 13.60 -9.70 -4.35
N HIS A 202 14.15 -10.07 -3.19
CA HIS A 202 15.40 -9.50 -2.63
C HIS A 202 15.23 -8.09 -2.05
N TYR A 203 16.16 -7.69 -1.17
CA TYR A 203 16.05 -6.52 -0.29
C TYR A 203 15.63 -5.22 -1.01
N TRP A 204 16.43 -4.75 -1.98
CA TRP A 204 16.13 -3.48 -2.64
C TRP A 204 14.92 -3.55 -3.57
N GLN A 205 14.75 -4.67 -4.29
CA GLN A 205 13.61 -4.82 -5.20
C GLN A 205 12.29 -4.91 -4.43
N GLY A 206 12.28 -5.53 -3.25
CA GLY A 206 11.11 -5.56 -2.37
C GLY A 206 10.71 -4.16 -1.87
N ILE A 207 11.68 -3.33 -1.48
CA ILE A 207 11.42 -1.92 -1.11
C ILE A 207 10.88 -1.14 -2.32
N ILE A 208 11.52 -1.26 -3.49
CA ILE A 208 11.08 -0.57 -4.72
C ILE A 208 9.68 -1.03 -5.11
N TYR A 209 9.38 -2.32 -5.00
CA TYR A 209 8.06 -2.88 -5.34
C TYR A 209 6.95 -2.26 -4.50
N VAL A 210 7.14 -2.19 -3.18
CA VAL A 210 6.17 -1.61 -2.25
C VAL A 210 6.04 -0.11 -2.45
N ALA A 211 7.15 0.61 -2.64
CA ALA A 211 7.13 2.04 -2.92
C ALA A 211 6.44 2.36 -4.25
N LEU A 212 6.63 1.52 -5.28
CA LEU A 212 5.95 1.69 -6.56
C LEU A 212 4.45 1.46 -6.42
N ALA A 213 4.03 0.39 -5.75
CA ALA A 213 2.62 0.14 -5.47
C ALA A 213 1.97 1.32 -4.71
N TRP A 214 2.68 1.87 -3.71
CA TRP A 214 2.25 3.07 -2.98
C TRP A 214 2.06 4.28 -3.88
N GLY A 215 3.09 4.62 -4.66
CA GLY A 215 3.04 5.80 -5.53
C GLY A 215 1.96 5.69 -6.61
N LEU A 216 1.73 4.49 -7.16
CA LEU A 216 0.68 4.29 -8.15
C LEU A 216 -0.73 4.54 -7.60
N LEU A 217 -0.99 4.28 -6.31
CA LEU A 217 -2.28 4.61 -5.71
C LEU A 217 -2.50 6.11 -5.50
N HIS A 218 -1.48 6.95 -5.68
CA HIS A 218 -1.59 8.41 -5.61
C HIS A 218 -1.98 9.03 -6.97
N ILE A 219 -2.14 8.22 -8.03
CA ILE A 219 -2.59 8.71 -9.35
C ILE A 219 -3.93 9.44 -9.26
N GLY A 220 -4.81 9.07 -8.31
CA GLY A 220 -6.08 9.76 -8.06
C GLY A 220 -5.96 11.23 -7.62
N TRP A 221 -4.77 11.71 -7.25
CA TRP A 221 -4.51 13.15 -7.03
C TRP A 221 -4.24 13.93 -8.33
N HIS A 222 -4.25 13.24 -9.48
CA HIS A 222 -4.05 13.82 -10.80
C HIS A 222 -2.75 14.64 -10.95
N SER A 223 -1.71 14.25 -10.20
CA SER A 223 -0.42 14.93 -10.19
C SER A 223 0.71 13.91 -10.40
N GLY A 224 1.26 13.86 -11.62
CA GLY A 224 2.43 13.03 -11.91
C GLY A 224 3.66 13.33 -11.03
N PRO A 225 3.97 14.61 -10.74
CA PRO A 225 5.00 14.97 -9.77
C PRO A 225 4.75 14.41 -8.37
N ASP A 226 3.50 14.38 -7.92
CA ASP A 226 3.12 13.80 -6.63
C ASP A 226 3.40 12.30 -6.58
N VAL A 227 2.98 11.54 -7.61
CA VAL A 227 3.28 10.11 -7.73
C VAL A 227 4.77 9.81 -7.60
N LEU A 228 5.62 10.61 -8.27
CA LEU A 228 7.07 10.49 -8.15
C LEU A 228 7.57 10.86 -6.73
N PHE A 229 7.03 11.93 -6.16
CA PHE A 229 7.38 12.39 -4.82
C PHE A 229 7.08 11.33 -3.76
N VAL A 230 5.86 10.81 -3.71
CA VAL A 230 5.47 9.80 -2.73
C VAL A 230 6.14 8.45 -2.98
N PHE A 231 6.51 8.13 -4.22
CA PHE A 231 7.38 6.98 -4.52
C PHE A 231 8.74 7.13 -3.84
N ILE A 232 9.38 8.30 -3.96
CA ILE A 232 10.68 8.59 -3.33
C ILE A 232 10.57 8.56 -1.80
N VAL A 233 9.53 9.18 -1.23
CA VAL A 233 9.24 9.10 0.21
C VAL A 233 9.04 7.64 0.61
N GLY A 234 8.32 6.86 -0.19
CA GLY A 234 8.07 5.46 0.05
C GLY A 234 9.33 4.59 0.06
N LEU A 235 10.32 4.88 -0.80
CA LEU A 235 11.64 4.24 -0.76
C LEU A 235 12.37 4.56 0.56
N ALA A 236 12.38 5.83 0.96
CA ALA A 236 13.05 6.28 2.18
C ALA A 236 12.41 5.65 3.42
N TRP A 237 11.08 5.60 3.49
CA TRP A 237 10.33 5.02 4.60
C TRP A 237 10.38 3.48 4.61
N GLY A 238 10.39 2.84 3.44
CA GLY A 238 10.64 1.39 3.35
C GLY A 238 12.02 1.02 3.88
N TRP A 239 13.05 1.78 3.52
CA TRP A 239 14.39 1.63 4.11
C TRP A 239 14.41 1.92 5.62
N MET A 240 13.68 2.94 6.06
CA MET A 240 13.55 3.29 7.48
C MET A 240 12.99 2.14 8.31
N ARG A 241 11.94 1.47 7.82
CA ARG A 241 11.38 0.27 8.46
C ARG A 241 12.43 -0.82 8.62
N GLU A 242 13.22 -1.09 7.58
CA GLU A 242 14.28 -2.13 7.65
C GLU A 242 15.41 -1.76 8.61
N LYS A 243 15.80 -0.49 8.67
CA LYS A 243 16.87 -0.04 9.56
C LYS A 243 16.42 -0.03 11.02
N THR A 244 15.26 0.51 11.31
CA THR A 244 14.77 0.64 12.68
C THR A 244 14.13 -0.64 13.20
N GLY A 245 13.68 -1.53 12.31
CA GLY A 245 12.83 -2.68 12.62
C GLY A 245 11.40 -2.28 13.02
N SER A 246 11.03 -1.01 12.87
CA SER A 246 9.78 -0.45 13.38
C SER A 246 9.05 0.37 12.32
N ILE A 247 7.71 0.30 12.31
CA ILE A 247 6.85 1.19 11.51
C ILE A 247 6.35 2.40 12.31
N TYR A 248 6.60 2.49 13.62
CA TYR A 248 6.21 3.69 14.38
C TYR A 248 6.78 5.01 13.82
N PRO A 249 8.03 5.08 13.34
CA PRO A 249 8.56 6.31 12.76
C PRO A 249 7.77 6.76 11.54
N THR A 250 7.37 5.82 10.68
CA THR A 250 6.64 6.11 9.45
C THR A 250 5.16 6.35 9.72
N ILE A 251 4.53 5.68 10.70
CA ILE A 251 3.16 5.98 11.16
C ILE A 251 3.06 7.43 11.64
N LEU A 252 3.96 7.82 12.55
CA LEU A 252 3.96 9.17 13.11
C LEU A 252 4.33 10.20 12.05
N GLY A 253 5.35 9.91 11.23
CA GLY A 253 5.75 10.77 10.13
C GLY A 253 4.61 11.01 9.13
N HIS A 254 4.00 9.94 8.64
CA HIS A 254 2.89 10.00 7.70
C HIS A 254 1.68 10.75 8.27
N GLY A 255 1.26 10.42 9.49
CA GLY A 255 0.18 11.15 10.15
C GLY A 255 0.47 12.65 10.30
N LEU A 256 1.70 13.02 10.67
CA LEU A 256 2.13 14.42 10.77
C LEU A 256 2.20 15.13 9.41
N ALA A 257 2.67 14.44 8.37
CA ALA A 257 2.65 14.96 7.01
C ALA A 257 1.22 15.28 6.57
N ASN A 258 0.27 14.36 6.82
CA ASN A 258 -1.14 14.54 6.48
C ASN A 258 -1.80 15.65 7.31
N ILE A 259 -1.45 15.80 8.58
CA ILE A 259 -1.91 16.93 9.40
C ILE A 259 -1.48 18.26 8.77
N VAL A 260 -0.21 18.40 8.37
CA VAL A 260 0.28 19.62 7.73
C VAL A 260 -0.42 19.84 6.40
N LEU A 261 -0.45 18.81 5.55
CA LEU A 261 -1.03 18.81 4.21
C LEU A 261 -2.50 19.23 4.21
N PHE A 262 -3.33 18.64 5.10
CA PHE A 262 -4.78 18.78 5.05
C PHE A 262 -5.37 19.78 6.06
N LEU A 263 -4.69 20.07 7.17
CA LEU A 263 -5.23 20.89 8.25
C LEU A 263 -4.53 22.23 8.42
N ILE A 264 -3.25 22.36 8.01
CA ILE A 264 -2.46 23.56 8.26
C ILE A 264 -2.24 24.36 6.98
N VAL A 265 -1.61 23.76 5.97
CA VAL A 265 -1.19 24.48 4.76
C VAL A 265 -2.35 25.12 3.97
N PRO A 266 -3.55 24.49 3.86
CA PRO A 266 -4.68 25.13 3.20
C PRO A 266 -5.11 26.48 3.80
N PHE A 267 -4.72 26.78 5.05
CA PHE A 267 -4.95 28.08 5.68
C PHE A 267 -3.79 29.09 5.50
N MET A 268 -2.62 28.62 5.08
CA MET A 268 -1.43 29.45 4.82
C MET A 268 -1.35 29.90 3.36
N MET A 269 -1.97 29.16 2.44
CA MET A 269 -1.94 29.40 0.99
C MET A 269 -3.19 30.14 0.48
N LYS A 270 -3.91 30.86 1.35
CA LYS A 270 -5.06 31.68 0.97
C LYS A 270 -4.67 32.96 0.25
#